data_AF-A0A1J0VV88-F1
#
_entry.id   AF-A0A1J0VV88-F1
#
_cell.length_a   1.000
_cell.length_b   1.000
_cell.length_c   1.000
_cell.angle_alpha   90.00
_cell.angle_beta   90.00
_cell.angle_gamma   90.00
#
_symmetry.space_group_name_H-M   'P 1'
#
loop_
_entity.id
_entity.type
_entity.pdbx_description
1 polymer ?
#
loop_
_entity_poly.entity_id
_entity_poly.type
_entity_poly.pdbx_seq_one_letter_code
_entity_poly.pdbx_strand_id
1 'polypeptide(L)'
;MSVRPEEIDRGSGAHAPPRAVPERAEPQVPLLNIANVLTVARIVLVPLFVLALFAADGHDTRWRIIAAAVFGVAAITDRFDGQLARKYGLVTDFGKLADPIADKALIGAALIGLSILGDLPWWITLVICGREIGITLLRLVVVRRGVIPAGRGGKLKTLVQSVAIALLVLPLSGAFATAGMVLMYLAVVLTVVTGLDYVGQAARLWFAGGRARGESRS
;
A
#
# COMPACT_ATOMS: atom_id res chain seq x y z
N MET A 1 41.94 10.90 -80.64
CA MET A 1 42.80 10.42 -79.53
C MET A 1 42.07 10.74 -78.23
N SER A 2 41.16 9.87 -77.76
CA SER A 2 41.38 8.72 -76.87
C SER A 2 41.54 9.08 -75.39
N VAL A 3 40.44 8.88 -74.62
CA VAL A 3 40.35 8.32 -73.24
C VAL A 3 40.78 9.30 -72.11
N ARG A 4 39.98 9.64 -71.07
CA ARG A 4 39.25 8.84 -70.05
C ARG A 4 38.07 9.61 -69.40
N PRO A 5 37.08 8.92 -68.79
CA PRO A 5 36.09 9.50 -67.89
C PRO A 5 36.64 9.62 -66.45
N GLU A 6 36.53 10.79 -65.83
CA GLU A 6 36.90 11.01 -64.43
C GLU A 6 35.86 10.44 -63.47
N GLU A 7 36.38 9.55 -62.62
CA GLU A 7 35.99 9.16 -61.27
C GLU A 7 34.74 9.78 -60.63
N ILE A 8 33.80 8.90 -60.33
CA ILE A 8 32.77 9.06 -59.32
C ILE A 8 33.48 9.10 -57.95
N ASP A 9 33.63 10.29 -57.37
CA ASP A 9 34.02 10.45 -55.97
C ASP A 9 32.90 9.94 -55.06
N ARG A 10 33.02 8.67 -54.64
CA ARG A 10 32.28 8.13 -53.50
C ARG A 10 32.99 8.59 -52.22
N GLY A 11 32.71 9.82 -51.81
CA GLY A 11 32.95 10.27 -50.45
C GLY A 11 32.16 9.41 -49.47
N SER A 12 32.79 8.35 -48.98
CA SER A 12 32.34 7.59 -47.82
C SER A 12 32.44 8.49 -46.59
N GLY A 13 31.39 9.27 -46.35
CA GLY A 13 31.16 9.92 -45.07
C GLY A 13 30.90 8.83 -44.04
N ALA A 14 31.96 8.31 -43.44
CA ALA A 14 31.88 7.47 -42.26
C ALA A 14 31.21 8.29 -41.15
N HIS A 15 29.89 8.09 -41.02
CA HIS A 15 29.10 8.63 -39.93
C HIS A 15 29.57 7.94 -38.65
N ALA A 16 30.55 8.55 -37.97
CA ALA A 16 31.00 8.07 -36.67
C ALA A 16 29.77 8.04 -35.75
N PRO A 17 29.46 6.90 -35.10
CA PRO A 17 28.32 6.83 -34.20
C PRO A 17 28.50 7.89 -33.10
N PRO A 18 27.42 8.60 -32.70
CA PRO A 18 27.50 9.56 -31.61
C PRO A 18 28.10 8.86 -30.39
N ARG A 19 29.19 9.43 -29.85
CA ARG A 19 29.83 8.92 -28.63
C ARG A 19 28.75 8.80 -27.56
N ALA A 20 28.49 7.59 -27.10
CA ALA A 20 27.56 7.33 -26.01
C ALA A 20 27.96 8.22 -24.84
N VAL A 21 27.11 9.18 -24.51
CA VAL A 21 27.23 9.95 -23.27
C VAL A 21 27.17 8.89 -22.16
N PRO A 22 28.18 8.79 -21.26
CA PRO A 22 28.09 7.85 -20.17
C PRO A 22 26.81 8.15 -19.40
N GLU A 23 25.88 7.19 -19.42
CA GLU A 23 24.64 7.23 -18.67
C GLU A 23 25.03 7.48 -17.22
N ARG A 24 24.77 8.69 -16.71
CA ARG A 24 25.04 9.01 -15.31
C ARG A 24 24.20 8.04 -14.49
N ALA A 25 24.83 7.02 -13.92
CA ALA A 25 24.18 6.10 -13.02
C ALA A 25 23.46 6.93 -11.96
N GLU A 26 22.12 6.88 -11.97
CA GLU A 26 21.34 7.60 -10.97
C GLU A 26 21.81 7.16 -9.58
N PRO A 27 21.99 8.09 -8.63
CA PRO A 27 22.46 7.74 -7.29
C PRO A 27 21.54 6.67 -6.68
N GLN A 28 22.05 5.45 -6.52
CA GLN A 28 21.31 4.35 -5.90
C GLN A 28 21.09 4.69 -4.42
N VAL A 29 19.83 4.77 -4.02
CA VAL A 29 19.48 5.04 -2.61
C VAL A 29 19.92 3.85 -1.77
N PRO A 30 20.73 4.05 -0.71
CA PRO A 30 21.20 2.95 0.12
C PRO A 30 20.04 2.27 0.85
N LEU A 31 20.15 0.94 1.00
CA LEU A 31 19.16 0.15 1.76
C LEU A 31 19.09 0.55 3.23
N LEU A 32 20.21 0.95 3.83
CA LEU A 32 20.25 1.48 5.18
C LEU A 32 19.96 2.98 5.15
N ASN A 33 18.68 3.32 5.12
CA ASN A 33 18.20 4.69 5.27
C ASN A 33 17.05 4.74 6.29
N ILE A 34 16.72 5.94 6.74
CA ILE A 34 15.72 6.15 7.80
C ILE A 34 14.35 5.57 7.44
N ALA A 35 13.91 5.60 6.17
CA ALA A 35 12.62 5.02 5.78
C ALA A 35 12.61 3.50 5.95
N ASN A 36 13.66 2.81 5.48
CA ASN A 36 13.76 1.36 5.62
C ASN A 36 13.90 0.90 7.09
N VAL A 37 14.61 1.68 7.93
CA VAL A 37 14.70 1.40 9.37
C VAL A 37 13.31 1.46 10.02
N LEU A 38 12.51 2.45 9.65
CA LEU A 38 11.14 2.60 10.16
C LEU A 38 10.21 1.48 9.67
N THR A 39 10.33 1.04 8.40
CA THR A 39 9.62 -0.13 7.88
C THR A 39 9.98 -1.41 8.65
N VAL A 40 11.28 -1.67 8.89
CA VAL A 40 11.73 -2.85 9.65
C VAL A 40 11.26 -2.78 11.10
N ALA A 41 11.36 -1.60 11.73
CA ALA A 41 10.82 -1.39 13.07
C ALA A 41 9.32 -1.73 13.12
N ARG A 42 8.53 -1.32 12.12
CA ARG A 42 7.10 -1.68 12.04
C ARG A 42 6.88 -3.19 11.97
N ILE A 43 7.65 -3.89 11.14
CA ILE A 43 7.56 -5.36 11.02
C ILE A 43 7.79 -6.02 12.39
N VAL A 44 8.69 -5.49 13.22
CA VAL A 44 8.95 -5.96 14.59
C VAL A 44 7.85 -5.53 15.56
N LEU A 45 7.26 -4.34 15.39
CA LEU A 45 6.19 -3.85 16.26
C LEU A 45 4.87 -4.65 16.10
N VAL A 46 4.60 -5.24 14.93
CA VAL A 46 3.40 -6.08 14.73
C VAL A 46 3.33 -7.28 15.69
N PRO A 47 4.34 -8.17 15.78
CA PRO A 47 4.30 -9.27 16.74
C PRO A 47 4.33 -8.77 18.19
N LEU A 48 5.04 -7.68 18.49
CA LEU A 48 5.01 -7.08 19.84
C LEU A 48 3.60 -6.60 20.21
N PHE A 49 2.87 -6.00 19.27
CA PHE A 49 1.48 -5.61 19.44
C PHE A 49 0.60 -6.83 19.73
N VAL A 50 0.74 -7.90 18.95
CA VAL A 50 -0.03 -9.15 19.15
C VAL A 50 0.27 -9.74 20.53
N LEU A 51 1.54 -9.84 20.92
CA LEU A 51 1.93 -10.36 22.23
C LEU A 51 1.35 -9.52 23.36
N ALA A 52 1.40 -8.19 23.25
CA ALA A 52 0.80 -7.31 24.25
C ALA A 52 -0.73 -7.42 24.27
N LEU A 53 -1.38 -7.55 23.12
CA LEU A 53 -2.84 -7.63 23.01
C LEU A 53 -3.39 -8.90 23.67
N PHE A 54 -2.67 -10.02 23.58
CA PHE A 54 -3.08 -11.31 24.15
C PHE A 54 -2.50 -11.60 25.53
N ALA A 55 -1.64 -10.72 26.07
CA ALA A 55 -1.07 -10.91 27.39
C ALA A 55 -2.14 -10.82 28.49
N ALA A 56 -2.00 -11.64 29.53
CA ALA A 56 -2.92 -11.71 30.67
C ALA A 56 -4.40 -11.82 30.23
N ASP A 57 -4.69 -12.85 29.44
CA ASP A 57 -6.00 -13.15 28.83
C ASP A 57 -6.56 -12.05 27.93
N GLY A 58 -5.73 -11.07 27.59
CA GLY A 58 -6.04 -9.98 26.69
C GLY A 58 -7.03 -8.96 27.25
N HIS A 59 -7.38 -8.95 28.53
CA HIS A 59 -8.26 -7.93 29.11
C HIS A 59 -7.62 -7.13 30.26
N ASP A 60 -6.37 -7.44 30.60
CA ASP A 60 -5.61 -6.66 31.57
C ASP A 60 -5.38 -5.21 31.07
N THR A 61 -5.67 -4.24 31.94
CA THR A 61 -5.60 -2.81 31.61
C THR A 61 -4.19 -2.37 31.20
N ARG A 62 -3.16 -2.87 31.89
CA ARG A 62 -1.77 -2.48 31.61
C ARG A 62 -1.34 -2.99 30.23
N TRP A 63 -1.64 -4.25 29.92
CA TRP A 63 -1.31 -4.84 28.63
C TRP A 63 -2.09 -4.22 27.47
N ARG A 64 -3.37 -3.87 27.69
CA ARG A 64 -4.18 -3.11 26.70
C ARG A 64 -3.61 -1.74 26.40
N ILE A 65 -3.14 -1.01 27.42
CA ILE A 65 -2.45 0.28 27.23
C ILE A 65 -1.14 0.11 26.46
N ILE A 66 -0.35 -0.92 26.78
CA ILE A 66 0.89 -1.24 26.04
C ILE A 66 0.56 -1.58 24.58
N ALA A 67 -0.42 -2.44 24.33
CA ALA A 67 -0.86 -2.79 22.98
C ALA A 67 -1.31 -1.55 22.20
N ALA A 68 -2.12 -0.67 22.80
CA ALA A 68 -2.55 0.58 22.18
C ALA A 68 -1.36 1.51 21.86
N ALA A 69 -0.37 1.59 22.75
CA ALA A 69 0.83 2.39 22.54
C ALA A 69 1.68 1.83 21.38
N VAL A 70 1.90 0.51 21.35
CA VAL A 70 2.65 -0.16 20.27
C VAL A 70 1.92 0.03 18.92
N PHE A 71 0.60 -0.18 18.90
CA PHE A 71 -0.22 0.06 17.71
C PHE A 71 -0.13 1.51 17.24
N GLY A 72 -0.29 2.47 18.16
CA GLY A 72 -0.21 3.90 17.88
C GLY A 72 1.13 4.31 17.31
N VAL A 73 2.24 3.86 17.91
CA VAL A 73 3.59 4.12 17.39
C VAL A 73 3.74 3.52 15.98
N ALA A 74 3.36 2.26 15.78
CA ALA A 74 3.49 1.60 14.49
C ALA A 74 2.68 2.30 13.37
N ALA A 75 1.44 2.71 13.68
CA ALA A 75 0.55 3.40 12.75
C ALA A 75 0.98 4.85 12.46
N ILE A 76 1.49 5.56 13.47
CA ILE A 76 2.03 6.92 13.28
C ILE A 76 3.29 6.86 12.42
N THR A 77 4.24 5.99 12.77
CA THR A 77 5.50 5.86 12.05
C THR A 77 5.31 5.58 10.55
N ASP A 78 4.29 4.79 10.17
CA ASP A 78 3.89 4.54 8.76
C ASP A 78 3.49 5.79 7.97
N ARG A 79 2.80 6.70 8.65
CA ARG A 79 2.36 7.91 7.98
C ARG A 79 3.52 8.86 7.75
N PHE A 80 4.44 8.92 8.71
CA PHE A 80 5.58 9.83 8.68
C PHE A 80 6.69 9.32 7.76
N ASP A 81 7.05 8.03 7.80
CA ASP A 81 8.12 7.47 6.96
C ASP A 81 7.77 7.51 5.47
N GLY A 82 6.52 7.23 5.09
CA GLY A 82 6.05 7.33 3.72
C GLY A 82 6.07 8.77 3.20
N GLN A 83 5.85 9.76 4.07
CA GLN A 83 6.02 11.17 3.71
C GLN A 83 7.49 11.55 3.59
N LEU A 84 8.33 11.09 4.52
CA LEU A 84 9.76 11.35 4.54
C LEU A 84 10.46 10.75 3.32
N ALA A 85 10.17 9.48 3.00
CA ALA A 85 10.71 8.79 1.84
C ALA A 85 10.40 9.52 0.53
N ARG A 86 9.15 9.99 0.35
CA ARG A 86 8.73 10.76 -0.82
C ARG A 86 9.37 12.15 -0.88
N LYS A 87 9.50 12.83 0.27
CA LYS A 87 10.04 14.19 0.33
C LYS A 87 11.55 14.24 0.08
N TYR A 88 12.27 13.24 0.57
CA TYR A 88 13.74 13.18 0.52
C TYR A 88 14.29 12.20 -0.53
N GLY A 89 13.43 11.63 -1.37
CA GLY A 89 13.85 10.69 -2.42
C GLY A 89 14.45 9.39 -1.88
N LEU A 90 14.08 8.96 -0.67
CA LEU A 90 14.63 7.77 0.00
C LEU A 90 13.85 6.49 -0.31
N VAL A 91 13.18 6.43 -1.46
CA VAL A 91 12.33 5.30 -1.84
C VAL A 91 13.21 4.16 -2.37
N THR A 92 13.19 3.01 -1.70
CA THR A 92 13.93 1.81 -2.12
C THR A 92 12.98 0.72 -2.61
N ASP A 93 13.47 -0.23 -3.40
CA ASP A 93 12.64 -1.36 -3.88
C ASP A 93 12.24 -2.31 -2.74
N PHE A 94 13.09 -2.44 -1.72
CA PHE A 94 12.75 -3.17 -0.49
C PHE A 94 11.55 -2.52 0.21
N GLY A 95 11.60 -1.20 0.45
CA GLY A 95 10.50 -0.46 1.09
C GLY A 95 9.18 -0.57 0.31
N LYS A 96 9.25 -0.42 -1.04
CA LYS A 96 8.07 -0.58 -1.92
C LYS A 96 7.37 -1.94 -1.75
N LEU A 97 8.14 -3.00 -1.47
CA LEU A 97 7.60 -4.36 -1.26
C LEU A 97 7.16 -4.60 0.20
N ALA A 98 7.94 -4.12 1.17
CA ALA A 98 7.72 -4.36 2.58
C ALA A 98 6.57 -3.53 3.16
N ASP A 99 6.43 -2.26 2.75
CA ASP A 99 5.41 -1.35 3.29
C ASP A 99 3.98 -1.89 3.16
N PRO A 100 3.52 -2.38 1.99
CA PRO A 100 2.16 -2.92 1.85
C PRO A 100 1.89 -4.18 2.68
N ILE A 101 2.95 -4.93 3.03
CA ILE A 101 2.85 -6.14 3.85
C ILE A 101 2.72 -5.73 5.32
N ALA A 102 3.61 -4.84 5.79
CA ALA A 102 3.62 -4.38 7.17
C ALA A 102 2.33 -3.62 7.55
N ASP A 103 1.84 -2.74 6.66
CA ASP A 103 0.60 -1.99 6.85
C ASP A 103 -0.63 -2.92 7.03
N LYS A 104 -0.77 -3.90 6.13
CA LYS A 104 -1.86 -4.89 6.20
C LYS A 104 -1.71 -5.84 7.38
N ALA A 105 -0.48 -6.18 7.76
CA ALA A 105 -0.21 -7.05 8.89
C ALA A 105 -0.64 -6.40 10.21
N LEU A 106 -0.33 -5.12 10.44
CA LEU A 106 -0.72 -4.42 11.67
C LEU A 106 -2.24 -4.32 11.81
N ILE A 107 -2.90 -3.81 10.77
CA ILE A 107 -4.36 -3.64 10.77
C ILE A 107 -5.07 -4.99 10.84
N GLY A 108 -4.61 -5.98 10.06
CA GLY A 108 -5.16 -7.33 10.08
C GLY A 108 -5.00 -8.00 11.44
N ALA A 109 -3.81 -7.91 12.05
CA ALA A 109 -3.55 -8.44 13.39
C ALA A 109 -4.46 -7.81 14.44
N ALA A 110 -4.70 -6.50 14.37
CA ALA A 110 -5.58 -5.82 15.31
C ALA A 110 -7.05 -6.25 15.15
N LEU A 111 -7.58 -6.30 13.93
CA LEU A 111 -8.97 -6.71 13.71
C LEU A 111 -9.20 -8.17 14.09
N ILE A 112 -8.31 -9.07 13.67
CA ILE A 112 -8.39 -10.49 14.02
C ILE A 112 -8.23 -10.67 15.53
N GLY A 113 -7.26 -10.00 16.15
CA GLY A 113 -7.03 -10.06 17.58
C GLY A 113 -8.23 -9.61 18.41
N LEU A 114 -8.80 -8.45 18.08
CA LEU A 114 -10.02 -7.95 18.72
C LEU A 114 -11.21 -8.90 18.52
N SER A 115 -11.34 -9.56 17.37
CA SER A 115 -12.39 -10.56 17.16
C SER A 115 -12.18 -11.85 17.93
N ILE A 116 -10.92 -12.30 18.10
CA ILE A 116 -10.60 -13.46 18.94
C ILE A 116 -10.92 -13.18 20.41
N LEU A 117 -10.60 -11.97 20.89
CA LEU A 117 -10.90 -11.53 22.26
C LEU A 117 -12.40 -11.21 22.49
N GLY A 118 -13.22 -11.25 21.45
CA GLY A 118 -14.66 -11.00 21.55
C GLY A 118 -15.07 -9.53 21.56
N ASP A 119 -14.11 -8.60 21.42
CA ASP A 119 -14.39 -7.15 21.41
C ASP A 119 -14.95 -6.66 20.07
N LEU A 120 -14.76 -7.45 18.99
CA LEU A 120 -15.18 -7.07 17.65
C LEU A 120 -15.92 -8.22 16.93
N PRO A 121 -17.16 -8.03 16.46
CA PRO A 121 -17.89 -9.05 15.70
C PRO A 121 -17.12 -9.52 14.45
N TRP A 122 -17.00 -10.83 14.29
CA TRP A 122 -16.22 -11.46 13.19
C TRP A 122 -16.62 -10.99 11.79
N TRP A 123 -17.89 -10.70 11.56
CA TRP A 123 -18.33 -10.24 10.23
C TRP A 123 -17.69 -8.90 9.84
N ILE A 124 -17.39 -8.01 10.79
CA ILE A 124 -16.69 -6.75 10.52
C ILE A 124 -15.28 -7.03 10.03
N THR A 125 -14.56 -7.89 10.76
CA THR A 125 -13.21 -8.33 10.42
C THR A 125 -13.17 -8.98 9.04
N LEU A 126 -14.11 -9.89 8.75
CA LEU A 126 -14.20 -10.57 7.45
C LEU A 126 -14.48 -9.59 6.30
N VAL A 127 -15.38 -8.62 6.47
CA VAL A 127 -15.68 -7.61 5.44
C VAL A 127 -14.44 -6.76 5.17
N ILE A 128 -13.77 -6.27 6.21
CA ILE A 128 -12.62 -5.39 6.05
C ILE A 128 -11.43 -6.14 5.45
N CYS A 129 -11.02 -7.26 6.05
CA CYS A 129 -9.89 -8.06 5.58
C CYS A 129 -10.15 -8.64 4.18
N GLY A 130 -11.36 -9.15 3.95
CA GLY A 130 -11.77 -9.67 2.64
C GLY A 130 -11.70 -8.61 1.55
N ARG A 131 -12.14 -7.38 1.84
CA ARG A 131 -11.99 -6.25 0.90
C ARG A 131 -10.53 -5.92 0.65
N GLU A 132 -9.68 -5.85 1.68
CA GLU A 132 -8.25 -5.52 1.50
C GLU A 132 -7.54 -6.53 0.59
N ILE A 133 -7.82 -7.83 0.78
CA ILE A 133 -7.26 -8.90 -0.07
C ILE A 133 -7.88 -8.83 -1.47
N GLY A 134 -9.20 -8.71 -1.58
CA GLY A 134 -9.92 -8.69 -2.85
C GLY A 134 -9.48 -7.54 -3.77
N ILE A 135 -9.34 -6.33 -3.24
CA ILE A 135 -8.84 -5.17 -4.01
C ILE A 135 -7.38 -5.35 -4.41
N THR A 136 -6.56 -5.97 -3.56
CA THR A 136 -5.16 -6.28 -3.89
C THR A 136 -5.08 -7.26 -5.06
N LEU A 137 -5.84 -8.35 -5.01
CA LEU A 137 -5.88 -9.35 -6.09
C LEU A 137 -6.43 -8.76 -7.38
N LEU A 138 -7.52 -7.99 -7.31
CA LEU A 138 -8.10 -7.34 -8.48
C LEU A 138 -7.11 -6.39 -9.15
N ARG A 139 -6.35 -5.61 -8.36
CA ARG A 139 -5.28 -4.74 -8.87
C ARG A 139 -4.24 -5.53 -9.66
N LEU A 140 -3.80 -6.68 -9.15
CA LEU A 140 -2.82 -7.54 -9.82
C LEU A 140 -3.36 -8.08 -11.15
N VAL A 141 -4.65 -8.41 -11.22
CA VAL A 141 -5.30 -8.90 -12.44
C VAL A 141 -5.43 -7.82 -13.51
N VAL A 142 -5.77 -6.58 -13.12
CA VAL A 142 -6.04 -5.49 -14.07
C VAL A 142 -4.80 -4.67 -14.47
N VAL A 143 -3.66 -4.84 -13.78
CA VAL A 143 -2.44 -4.05 -14.02
C VAL A 143 -1.97 -4.10 -15.47
N ARG A 144 -2.17 -5.23 -16.16
CA ARG A 144 -1.79 -5.40 -17.58
C ARG A 144 -2.72 -4.70 -18.57
N ARG A 145 -3.87 -4.19 -18.12
CA ARG A 145 -4.89 -3.54 -18.97
C ARG A 145 -4.93 -2.02 -18.81
N GLY A 146 -4.38 -1.50 -17.72
CA GLY A 146 -4.34 -0.07 -17.45
C GLY A 146 -4.23 0.22 -15.96
N VAL A 147 -3.90 1.46 -15.64
CA VAL A 147 -3.74 1.91 -14.25
C VAL A 147 -5.05 2.53 -13.76
N ILE A 148 -5.60 1.97 -12.68
CA ILE A 148 -6.77 2.56 -12.01
C ILE A 148 -6.27 3.62 -11.01
N PRO A 149 -6.68 4.89 -11.15
CA PRO A 149 -6.27 5.96 -10.24
C PRO A 149 -6.76 5.70 -8.82
N ALA A 150 -5.95 6.10 -7.83
CA ALA A 150 -6.31 5.94 -6.43
C ALA A 150 -7.42 6.93 -6.03
N GLY A 151 -8.55 6.42 -5.54
CA GLY A 151 -9.66 7.24 -5.04
C GLY A 151 -9.34 7.92 -3.70
N ARG A 152 -9.81 9.17 -3.52
CA ARG A 152 -9.63 9.97 -2.29
C ARG A 152 -10.21 9.31 -1.03
N GLY A 153 -11.27 8.50 -1.17
CA GLY A 153 -11.93 7.81 -0.06
C GLY A 153 -11.03 6.87 0.75
N GLY A 154 -9.96 6.35 0.15
CA GLY A 154 -9.01 5.47 0.84
C GLY A 154 -8.31 6.14 2.04
N LYS A 155 -7.98 7.43 1.95
CA LYS A 155 -7.30 8.17 3.03
C LYS A 155 -8.19 8.38 4.25
N LEU A 156 -9.48 8.65 4.04
CA LEU A 156 -10.42 8.83 5.14
C LEU A 156 -10.68 7.49 5.83
N LYS A 157 -10.87 6.42 5.04
CA LYS A 157 -11.02 5.06 5.56
C LYS A 157 -9.89 4.71 6.53
N THR A 158 -8.63 4.83 6.09
CA THR A 158 -7.49 4.41 6.92
C THR A 158 -7.39 5.20 8.21
N LEU A 159 -7.67 6.50 8.18
CA LEU A 159 -7.70 7.32 9.39
C LEU A 159 -8.80 6.88 10.35
N VAL A 160 -10.05 6.79 9.86
CA VAL A 160 -11.21 6.39 10.68
C VAL A 160 -10.99 5.00 11.29
N GLN A 161 -10.51 4.06 10.48
CA GLN A 161 -10.26 2.69 10.91
C GLN A 161 -9.14 2.61 11.96
N SER A 162 -8.04 3.34 11.78
CA SER A 162 -6.93 3.33 12.75
C SER A 162 -7.36 3.93 14.09
N VAL A 163 -8.16 5.00 14.08
CA VAL A 163 -8.71 5.59 15.30
C VAL A 163 -9.70 4.63 15.97
N ALA A 164 -10.57 3.97 15.20
CA ALA A 164 -11.49 2.98 15.72
C ALA A 164 -10.75 1.84 16.43
N ILE A 165 -9.73 1.27 15.79
CA ILE A 165 -8.89 0.21 16.37
C ILE A 165 -8.22 0.70 17.65
N ALA A 166 -7.60 1.89 17.65
CA ALA A 166 -6.94 2.43 18.84
C ALA A 166 -7.90 2.56 20.04
N LEU A 167 -9.13 3.03 19.80
CA LEU A 167 -10.16 3.14 20.84
C LEU A 167 -10.64 1.78 21.34
N LEU A 168 -10.74 0.77 20.46
CA LEU A 168 -11.17 -0.58 20.82
C LEU A 168 -10.07 -1.39 21.53
N VAL A 169 -8.81 -1.11 21.23
CA VAL A 169 -7.67 -1.72 21.93
C VAL A 169 -7.50 -1.13 23.33
N LEU A 170 -7.77 0.16 23.52
CA LEU A 170 -7.71 0.76 24.86
C LEU A 170 -8.84 0.19 25.75
N PRO A 171 -8.58 0.03 27.07
CA PRO A 171 -9.58 -0.48 28.02
C PRO A 171 -10.56 0.63 28.42
N LEU A 172 -11.25 1.20 27.42
CA LEU A 172 -12.19 2.32 27.60
C LEU A 172 -13.59 1.79 27.86
N SER A 173 -14.39 2.59 28.56
CA SER A 173 -15.79 2.28 28.87
C SER A 173 -16.72 3.45 28.52
N GLY A 174 -18.03 3.21 28.54
CA GLY A 174 -19.05 4.23 28.28
C GLY A 174 -18.95 4.83 26.88
N ALA A 175 -19.00 6.17 26.80
CA ALA A 175 -19.07 6.90 25.54
C ALA A 175 -17.87 6.64 24.61
N PHE A 176 -16.68 6.42 25.16
CA PHE A 176 -15.48 6.17 24.35
C PHE A 176 -15.48 4.80 23.68
N ALA A 177 -15.95 3.76 24.38
CA ALA A 177 -16.12 2.43 23.79
C ALA A 177 -17.17 2.46 22.67
N THR A 178 -18.30 3.14 22.91
CA THR A 178 -19.33 3.35 21.90
C THR A 178 -18.78 4.11 20.69
N ALA A 179 -17.98 5.16 20.91
CA ALA A 179 -17.35 5.91 19.83
C ALA A 179 -16.41 5.03 19.00
N GLY A 180 -15.62 4.14 19.63
CA GLY A 180 -14.78 3.17 18.95
C GLY A 180 -15.58 2.27 17.99
N MET A 181 -16.70 1.71 18.46
CA MET A 181 -17.57 0.89 17.63
C MET A 181 -18.29 1.68 16.53
N VAL A 182 -18.77 2.89 16.81
CA VAL A 182 -19.38 3.77 15.78
C VAL A 182 -18.38 4.10 14.68
N LEU A 183 -17.14 4.44 15.05
CA LEU A 183 -16.07 4.68 14.07
C LEU A 183 -15.72 3.42 13.31
N MET A 184 -15.78 2.24 13.94
CA MET A 184 -15.58 0.96 13.24
C MET A 184 -16.67 0.70 12.21
N TYR A 185 -17.95 0.95 12.53
CA TYR A 185 -19.04 0.87 11.55
C TYR A 185 -18.87 1.86 10.41
N LEU A 186 -18.45 3.09 10.71
CA LEU A 186 -18.12 4.08 9.69
C LEU A 186 -16.96 3.59 8.79
N ALA A 187 -15.93 2.96 9.36
CA ALA A 187 -14.84 2.34 8.62
C ALA A 187 -15.34 1.22 7.70
N VAL A 188 -16.31 0.40 8.14
CA VAL A 188 -16.96 -0.62 7.30
C VAL A 188 -17.69 0.02 6.13
N VAL A 189 -18.52 1.04 6.36
CA VAL A 189 -19.24 1.75 5.29
C VAL A 189 -18.26 2.32 4.26
N LEU A 190 -17.22 3.03 4.72
CA LEU A 190 -16.17 3.56 3.85
C LEU A 190 -15.45 2.44 3.09
N THR A 191 -15.22 1.30 3.72
CA THR A 191 -14.58 0.12 3.10
C THR A 191 -15.41 -0.44 1.97
N VAL A 192 -16.72 -0.60 2.18
CA VAL A 192 -17.64 -1.13 1.18
C VAL A 192 -17.80 -0.14 0.02
N VAL A 193 -18.09 1.13 0.30
CA VAL A 193 -18.26 2.16 -0.74
C VAL A 193 -17.02 2.26 -1.63
N THR A 194 -15.84 2.43 -1.02
CA THR A 194 -14.59 2.52 -1.79
C THR A 194 -14.23 1.21 -2.50
N GLY A 195 -14.66 0.07 -1.98
CA GLY A 195 -14.50 -1.23 -2.64
C GLY A 195 -15.34 -1.34 -3.90
N LEU A 196 -16.62 -0.98 -3.82
CA LEU A 196 -17.55 -0.96 -4.96
C LEU A 196 -17.09 0.02 -6.04
N ASP A 197 -16.65 1.22 -5.67
CA ASP A 197 -16.11 2.20 -6.61
C ASP A 197 -14.93 1.64 -7.41
N TYR A 198 -14.04 0.90 -6.73
CA TYR A 198 -12.88 0.30 -7.37
C TYR A 198 -13.25 -0.85 -8.31
N VAL A 199 -14.18 -1.73 -7.90
CA VAL A 199 -14.69 -2.82 -8.74
C VAL A 199 -15.38 -2.25 -10.00
N GLY A 200 -16.16 -1.18 -9.86
CA GLY A 200 -16.79 -0.50 -10.99
C GLY A 200 -15.76 0.07 -11.98
N GLN A 201 -14.69 0.70 -11.49
CA GLN A 201 -13.59 1.17 -12.34
C GLN A 201 -12.86 0.03 -13.04
N ALA A 202 -12.60 -1.07 -12.32
CA ALA A 202 -11.96 -2.26 -12.88
C ALA A 202 -12.83 -2.90 -13.98
N ALA A 203 -14.14 -3.00 -13.77
CA ALA A 203 -15.08 -3.51 -14.75
C ALA A 203 -15.10 -2.65 -16.03
N ARG A 204 -15.16 -1.31 -15.90
CA ARG A 204 -15.10 -0.39 -17.05
C ARG A 204 -13.81 -0.58 -17.86
N LEU A 205 -12.66 -0.68 -17.18
CA LEU A 205 -11.37 -0.93 -17.83
C LEU A 205 -11.35 -2.29 -18.54
N TRP A 206 -11.95 -3.31 -17.92
CA TRP A 206 -12.04 -4.66 -18.50
C TRP A 206 -12.85 -4.69 -19.79
N PHE A 207 -14.01 -4.02 -19.82
CA PHE A 207 -14.88 -3.95 -21.00
C PHE A 207 -14.34 -3.02 -22.09
N ALA A 208 -13.67 -1.92 -21.74
CA ALA A 208 -13.06 -1.02 -22.71
C ALA A 208 -11.90 -1.68 -23.49
N GLY A 209 -11.04 -2.44 -22.81
CA GLY A 209 -9.94 -3.16 -23.46
C GLY A 209 -10.38 -4.34 -24.37
N GLY A 210 -11.61 -4.82 -24.21
CA GLY A 210 -12.18 -5.87 -25.06
C GLY A 210 -12.58 -5.38 -26.45
N ARG A 211 -13.05 -4.13 -26.57
CA ARG A 211 -13.52 -3.56 -27.85
C ARG A 211 -12.37 -3.31 -28.83
N ALA A 212 -11.22 -2.81 -28.35
CA ALA A 212 -10.05 -2.53 -29.19
C ALA A 212 -9.39 -3.79 -29.83
N ARG A 213 -9.61 -4.98 -29.27
CA ARG A 213 -9.11 -6.26 -29.84
C ARG A 213 -10.05 -6.88 -30.88
N GLY A 214 -11.30 -6.42 -30.95
CA GLY A 214 -12.27 -6.88 -31.96
C GLY A 214 -12.07 -6.21 -33.32
N GLU A 215 -11.73 -4.93 -33.32
CA GLU A 215 -11.61 -4.11 -34.55
C GLU A 215 -10.29 -4.31 -35.31
N SER A 216 -9.27 -4.91 -34.67
CA SER A 216 -7.97 -5.22 -35.30
C SER A 216 -7.93 -6.60 -35.99
N ARG A 217 -9.07 -7.31 -36.03
CA ARG A 217 -9.20 -8.66 -36.63
C ARG A 217 -10.26 -8.74 -37.74
N SER A 218 -10.88 -7.63 -38.14
CA SER A 218 -11.73 -7.54 -39.33
C SER A 218 -11.03 -6.75 -40.42
#